data_AF-A0A0U3LMD4-F1
#
_entry.id   AF-A0A0U3LMD4-F1
#
_cell.length_a   1.000
_cell.length_b   1.000
_cell.length_c   1.000
_cell.angle_alpha   90.00
_cell.angle_beta   90.00
_cell.angle_gamma   90.00
#
_symmetry.space_group_name_H-M   'P 1'
#
loop_
_entity.id
_entity.type
_entity.pdbx_description
1 polymer ?
#
loop_
_entity_poly.entity_id
_entity_poly.type
_entity_poly.pdbx_seq_one_letter_code
_entity_poly.pdbx_strand_id
1 'polypeptide(L)'
;MRAIRLMVGASAAALLASALSGCIVVPPRHYRGGGGYGYSEGYGPAVAGPPAVGYVWIDGCWEWREGRRTWVDGHWGPPRR
;
A
#
# COMPACT_ATOMS: atom_id res chain seq x y z
N MET A 1 13.75 -2.74 -50.78
CA MET A 1 14.03 -3.86 -49.85
C MET A 1 14.86 -3.47 -48.62
N ARG A 2 15.96 -2.70 -48.76
CA ARG A 2 16.76 -2.23 -47.61
C ARG A 2 15.96 -1.36 -46.61
N ALA A 3 15.20 -0.39 -47.12
CA ALA A 3 14.35 0.47 -46.31
C ALA A 3 13.24 -0.29 -45.55
N ILE A 4 12.62 -1.30 -46.17
CA ILE A 4 11.60 -2.15 -45.55
C ILE A 4 12.22 -2.99 -44.42
N ARG A 5 13.42 -3.56 -44.62
CA ARG A 5 14.14 -4.30 -43.58
C ARG A 5 14.51 -3.41 -42.38
N LEU A 6 14.89 -2.15 -42.63
CA LEU A 6 15.18 -1.17 -41.59
C LEU A 6 13.91 -0.77 -40.82
N MET A 7 12.79 -0.53 -41.52
CA MET A 7 11.49 -0.25 -40.88
C MET A 7 11.02 -1.42 -40.01
N VAL A 8 11.08 -2.65 -40.51
CA VAL A 8 10.67 -3.85 -39.75
C VAL A 8 11.58 -4.05 -38.52
N GLY A 9 12.88 -3.88 -38.66
CA GLY A 9 13.83 -3.97 -37.54
C GLY A 9 13.57 -2.90 -36.47
N ALA A 10 13.33 -1.65 -36.88
CA ALA A 10 13.00 -0.56 -35.96
C ALA A 10 11.67 -0.80 -35.22
N SER A 11 10.66 -1.32 -35.92
CA SER A 11 9.36 -1.67 -35.34
C SER A 11 9.50 -2.77 -34.28
N ALA A 12 10.25 -3.83 -34.60
CA ALA A 12 10.50 -4.92 -33.67
C ALA A 12 11.27 -4.46 -32.42
N ALA A 13 12.27 -3.60 -32.58
CA ALA A 13 13.03 -3.03 -31.47
C ALA A 13 12.16 -2.15 -30.57
N ALA A 14 11.28 -1.32 -31.14
CA ALA A 14 10.37 -0.45 -30.38
C ALA A 14 9.35 -1.28 -29.56
N LEU A 15 8.80 -2.35 -30.13
CA LEU A 15 7.89 -3.26 -29.42
C LEU A 15 8.60 -3.98 -28.26
N LEU A 16 9.83 -4.43 -28.48
CA LEU A 16 10.63 -5.09 -27.45
C LEU A 16 10.97 -4.13 -26.30
N ALA A 17 11.37 -2.90 -26.62
CA ALA A 17 11.65 -1.86 -25.63
C ALA A 17 10.40 -1.49 -24.81
N SER A 18 9.23 -1.45 -25.44
CA SER A 18 7.96 -1.17 -24.77
C SER A 18 7.59 -2.28 -23.78
N ALA A 19 7.85 -3.54 -24.12
CA ALA A 19 7.60 -4.68 -23.23
C ALA A 19 8.54 -4.70 -22.01
N LEU A 20 9.77 -4.19 -22.16
CA LEU A 20 10.77 -4.10 -21.09
C LEU A 20 10.62 -2.86 -20.19
N SER A 21 9.91 -1.82 -20.66
CA SER A 21 9.75 -0.54 -19.95
C SER A 21 8.69 -0.57 -18.84
N GLY A 22 7.85 -1.62 -18.79
CA GLY A 22 6.78 -1.74 -17.83
C GLY A 22 7.22 -2.33 -16.50
N CYS A 23 7.83 -1.54 -15.61
CA CYS A 23 7.80 -1.88 -14.19
C CYS A 23 6.37 -1.66 -13.68
N ILE A 24 5.53 -2.71 -13.69
CA ILE A 24 4.26 -2.67 -12.97
C ILE A 24 4.59 -2.66 -11.48
N VAL A 25 4.58 -1.47 -10.88
CA VAL A 25 4.54 -1.34 -9.43
C VAL A 25 3.14 -1.78 -9.01
N VAL A 26 2.99 -3.07 -8.71
CA VAL A 26 1.81 -3.57 -8.00
C VAL A 26 1.86 -2.89 -6.63
N PRO A 27 0.94 -1.97 -6.28
CA PRO A 27 0.85 -1.49 -4.91
C PRO A 27 0.72 -2.74 -4.03
N PRO A 28 1.39 -2.79 -2.87
CA PRO A 28 1.27 -3.94 -1.99
C PRO A 28 -0.22 -4.21 -1.84
N ARG A 29 -0.69 -5.37 -2.33
CA ARG A 29 -2.02 -5.84 -1.96
C ARG A 29 -1.99 -5.77 -0.46
N HIS A 30 -2.85 -4.95 0.11
CA HIS A 30 -2.93 -4.79 1.54
C HIS A 30 -2.88 -6.21 2.10
N TYR A 31 -1.76 -6.56 2.75
CA TYR A 31 -1.82 -7.63 3.73
C TYR A 31 -3.01 -7.21 4.58
N ARG A 32 -3.97 -8.12 4.76
CA ARG A 32 -5.07 -7.93 5.69
C ARG A 32 -4.47 -7.41 7.02
N GLY A 33 -4.45 -6.08 7.20
CA GLY A 33 -3.65 -5.38 8.22
C GLY A 33 -2.35 -4.69 7.74
N GLY A 34 -2.43 -3.56 7.01
CA GLY A 34 -1.25 -2.74 6.70
C GLY A 34 -1.59 -1.42 6.02
N GLY A 35 -1.96 -0.43 6.84
CA GLY A 35 -2.48 0.88 6.42
C GLY A 35 -1.48 1.73 5.65
N GLY A 36 -1.92 2.22 4.49
CA GLY A 36 -1.34 3.39 3.86
C GLY A 36 -1.65 4.63 4.69
N TYR A 37 -0.77 5.62 4.60
CA TYR A 37 -0.97 7.00 5.03
C TYR A 37 -2.05 7.65 4.14
N GLY A 38 -3.28 7.18 4.24
CA GLY A 38 -4.40 7.71 3.50
C GLY A 38 -5.59 7.54 4.41
N TYR A 39 -6.18 8.67 4.78
CA TYR A 39 -7.50 8.75 5.40
C TYR A 39 -8.37 7.62 4.83
N SER A 40 -8.74 6.66 5.68
CA SER A 40 -9.48 5.49 5.24
C SER A 40 -10.89 5.93 4.90
N GLU A 41 -11.08 6.36 3.67
CA GLU A 41 -12.39 6.62 3.10
C GLU A 41 -13.03 5.26 2.77
N GLY A 42 -13.84 4.77 3.69
CA GLY A 42 -14.86 3.76 3.44
C GLY A 42 -14.59 2.33 3.95
N TYR A 43 -15.55 1.84 4.75
CA TYR A 43 -15.87 0.44 5.05
C TYR A 43 -15.07 -0.32 6.13
N GLY A 44 -15.01 0.25 7.33
CA GLY A 44 -15.02 -0.53 8.58
C GLY A 44 -16.30 -0.18 9.37
N PRO A 45 -16.83 -1.04 10.26
CA PRO A 45 -17.92 -0.63 11.14
C PRO A 45 -17.49 0.67 11.80
N ALA A 46 -18.35 1.70 11.76
CA ALA A 46 -18.07 3.01 12.35
C ALA A 46 -17.41 2.76 13.70
N VAL A 47 -16.08 2.96 13.77
CA VAL A 47 -15.35 2.78 15.02
C VAL A 47 -16.05 3.76 15.93
N ALA A 48 -16.69 3.26 16.98
CA ALA A 48 -17.42 4.11 17.90
C ALA A 48 -16.50 5.30 18.21
N GLY A 49 -17.05 6.51 18.14
CA GLY A 49 -16.29 7.71 18.44
C GLY A 49 -15.60 7.59 19.81
N PRO A 50 -14.69 8.51 20.15
CA PRO A 50 -13.93 8.44 21.39
C PRO A 50 -14.85 8.14 22.59
N PRO A 51 -14.51 7.16 23.45
CA PRO A 51 -15.36 6.74 24.58
C PRO A 51 -15.69 7.89 25.54
N ALA A 52 -14.80 8.87 25.64
CA ALA A 52 -14.99 10.09 26.42
C ALA A 52 -14.16 11.26 25.83
N VAL A 53 -14.50 12.48 26.25
CA VAL A 53 -13.72 13.67 25.91
C VAL A 53 -12.27 13.51 26.38
N GLY A 54 -11.32 13.89 25.52
CA GLY A 54 -9.88 13.80 25.80
C GLY A 54 -9.23 12.48 25.38
N TYR A 55 -9.99 11.49 24.92
CA TYR A 55 -9.41 10.30 24.29
C TYR A 55 -8.89 10.63 22.90
N VAL A 56 -7.72 10.09 22.57
CA VAL A 56 -7.08 10.22 21.27
C VAL A 56 -7.02 8.85 20.60
N TRP A 57 -7.07 8.84 19.27
CA TRP A 57 -6.83 7.63 18.52
C TRP A 57 -5.34 7.32 18.57
N ILE A 58 -5.01 6.13 19.06
CA ILE A 58 -3.64 5.62 19.09
C ILE A 58 -3.53 4.64 17.93
N ASP A 59 -2.68 4.99 16.95
CA ASP A 59 -2.45 4.15 15.78
C ASP A 59 -1.94 2.77 16.16
N GLY A 60 -2.35 1.78 15.35
CA GLY A 60 -1.84 0.43 15.46
C GLY A 60 -0.33 0.39 15.14
N CYS A 61 0.37 -0.53 15.78
CA CYS A 61 1.81 -0.68 15.60
C CYS A 61 2.21 -2.15 15.54
N TRP A 62 3.43 -2.39 15.04
CA TRP A 62 4.05 -3.70 15.12
C TRP A 62 4.72 -3.87 16.48
N GLU A 63 4.32 -4.91 17.21
CA GLU A 63 4.96 -5.33 18.44
C GLU A 63 5.63 -6.69 18.27
N TRP A 64 6.70 -6.93 19.03
CA TRP A 64 7.27 -8.27 19.15
C TRP A 64 6.51 -9.06 20.22
N ARG A 65 5.81 -10.12 19.82
CA ARG A 65 5.12 -11.05 20.71
C ARG A 65 5.45 -12.49 20.31
N GLU A 66 5.83 -13.32 21.28
CA GLU A 66 6.12 -14.75 21.07
C GLU A 66 7.12 -15.03 19.93
N GLY A 67 8.16 -14.21 19.81
CA GLY A 67 9.19 -14.38 18.78
C GLY A 67 8.76 -14.00 17.36
N ARG A 68 7.61 -13.33 17.19
CA ARG A 68 7.09 -12.83 15.91
C ARG A 68 6.69 -11.36 16.01
N ARG A 69 6.83 -10.62 14.89
CA ARG A 69 6.17 -9.31 14.75
C ARG A 69 4.68 -9.52 14.56
N THR A 70 3.90 -9.04 15.52
CA THR A 70 2.45 -9.11 15.54
C THR A 70 1.89 -7.70 15.44
N TRP A 71 0.91 -7.51 14.57
CA TRP A 71 0.21 -6.25 14.44
C TRP A 71 -0.74 -6.09 15.61
N VAL A 72 -0.70 -4.94 16.26
CA VAL A 72 -1.66 -4.53 17.30
C VAL A 72 -2.53 -3.45 16.70
N ASP A 73 -3.84 -3.68 16.70
CA ASP A 73 -4.81 -2.74 16.13
C ASP A 73 -4.83 -1.41 16.90
N GLY A 74 -5.18 -0.34 16.18
CA GLY A 74 -5.37 0.98 16.78
C GLY A 74 -6.55 0.99 17.73
N HIS A 75 -6.49 1.84 18.74
CA HIS A 75 -7.53 1.96 19.76
C HIS A 75 -7.64 3.39 20.28
N TRP A 76 -8.80 3.71 20.86
CA TRP A 76 -8.96 4.92 21.64
C TRP A 76 -8.29 4.76 23.00
N GLY A 77 -7.44 5.72 23.38
CA GLY A 77 -6.81 5.74 24.68
C GLY A 77 -6.57 7.15 25.19
N PRO A 78 -6.17 7.32 26.47
CA PRO A 78 -5.75 8.60 26.98
C PRO A 78 -4.47 9.10 26.26
N PRO A 79 -4.25 10.42 26.18
CA PRO A 79 -3.02 10.96 25.62
C PRO A 79 -1.81 10.47 26.40
N ARG A 80 -0.75 10.04 25.69
CA ARG A 80 0.52 9.67 26.31
C ARG A 80 1.21 10.95 26.81
N ARG A 81 1.64 10.96 28.08
CA ARG A 81 2.32 12.09 28.73
C ARG A 81 3.80 12.12 28.39
#